data_AF-A0A1I4T6E1-F1
#
_entry.id   AF-A0A1I4T6E1-F1
#
_cell.length_a   1.000
_cell.length_b   1.000
_cell.length_c   1.000
_cell.angle_alpha   90.00
_cell.angle_beta   90.00
_cell.angle_gamma   90.00
#
_symmetry.space_group_name_H-M   'P 1'
#
loop_
_entity.id
_entity.type
_entity.pdbx_description
1 polymer ?
#
loop_
_entity_poly.entity_id
_entity_poly.type
_entity_poly.pdbx_seq_one_letter_code
_entity_poly.pdbx_strand_id
1 'polypeptide(L)'
;MCVLTPQSIEGPFYVDPKLVRIDITEGRDGIPLRLRLRVIHAGPCTPVADARIDIWHCDARGLYSGYPGQGDDRSIDTSGQTFLRGTQTTDSEGCATFDTIYPGLIGPHGVVQG
;
A
#
# COMPACT_ATOMS: atom_id res chain seq x y z
N MET A 1 -0.90 -7.03 -26.44
CA MET A 1 -1.67 -5.85 -26.03
C MET A 1 -1.47 -5.65 -24.54
N CYS A 2 -0.75 -4.60 -24.15
CA CYS A 2 -0.68 -4.11 -22.78
C CYS A 2 -1.26 -2.69 -22.80
N VAL A 3 -2.03 -2.33 -21.76
CA VAL A 3 -2.75 -1.04 -21.70
C VAL A 3 -2.10 -0.20 -20.61
N LEU A 4 -1.96 1.11 -20.86
CA LEU A 4 -1.44 2.03 -19.86
C LEU A 4 -2.35 2.02 -18.63
N THR A 5 -1.79 1.74 -17.46
CA THR A 5 -2.51 1.91 -16.20
C THR A 5 -2.85 3.39 -16.03
N PRO A 6 -4.11 3.74 -15.70
CA PRO A 6 -4.47 5.13 -15.47
C PRO A 6 -3.65 5.68 -14.32
N GLN A 7 -3.13 6.90 -14.47
CA GLN A 7 -2.49 7.61 -13.38
C GLN A 7 -3.55 7.99 -12.35
N SER A 8 -3.29 7.67 -11.07
CA SER A 8 -4.09 8.15 -9.95
C SER A 8 -3.33 9.28 -9.23
N ILE A 9 -4.07 10.13 -8.53
CA ILE A 9 -3.45 11.07 -7.58
C ILE A 9 -3.00 10.29 -6.34
N GLU A 10 -1.83 10.65 -5.83
CA GLU A 10 -1.15 10.02 -4.68
C GLU A 10 -1.96 10.14 -3.39
N GLY A 11 -2.86 11.12 -3.28
CA GLY A 11 -3.65 11.39 -2.08
C GLY A 11 -2.80 11.94 -0.93
N PRO A 12 -3.41 12.41 0.18
CA PRO A 12 -2.70 13.14 1.24
C PRO A 12 -1.87 12.25 2.18
N PHE A 13 -1.88 10.92 1.98
CA PHE A 13 -1.36 9.95 2.94
C PHE A 13 -0.02 9.29 2.56
N TYR A 14 0.59 9.72 1.46
CA TYR A 14 1.94 9.29 1.11
C TYR A 14 2.98 9.99 1.99
N VAL A 15 3.95 9.20 2.44
CA VAL A 15 5.19 9.64 3.08
C VAL A 15 6.25 8.70 2.56
N ASP A 16 7.40 9.20 2.08
CA ASP A 16 8.56 8.36 1.73
C ASP A 16 9.21 7.87 3.03
N PRO A 17 8.96 6.63 3.46
CA PRO A 17 9.41 6.19 4.77
C PRO A 17 10.77 5.47 4.67
N LYS A 18 11.34 5.34 3.46
CA LYS A 18 12.54 4.54 3.15
C LYS A 18 12.48 3.11 3.71
N LEU A 19 11.28 2.51 3.77
CA LEU A 19 11.04 1.19 4.36
C LEU A 19 11.15 0.10 3.29
N VAL A 20 12.35 -0.41 3.06
CA VAL A 20 12.58 -1.53 2.13
C VAL A 20 12.28 -2.86 2.82
N ARG A 21 11.11 -3.45 2.53
CA ARG A 21 10.63 -4.69 3.16
C ARG A 21 9.51 -5.36 2.35
N ILE A 22 9.51 -6.69 2.38
CA ILE A 22 8.47 -7.52 1.75
C ILE A 22 7.25 -7.61 2.68
N ASP A 23 7.44 -8.02 3.93
CA ASP A 23 6.38 -8.04 4.93
C ASP A 23 6.16 -6.62 5.47
N ILE A 24 4.99 -6.06 5.14
CA ILE A 24 4.58 -4.72 5.57
C ILE A 24 3.52 -4.78 6.68
N THR A 25 3.14 -5.98 7.14
CA THR A 25 2.00 -6.16 8.06
C THR A 25 2.23 -5.50 9.41
N GLU A 26 3.46 -5.53 9.93
CA GLU A 26 3.79 -5.17 11.32
C GLU A 26 2.81 -5.79 12.34
N GLY A 27 2.34 -7.01 12.07
CA GLY A 27 1.41 -7.73 12.95
C GLY A 27 -0.03 -7.20 12.96
N ARG A 28 -0.44 -6.35 12.00
CA ARG A 28 -1.86 -5.97 11.86
C ARG A 28 -2.73 -7.19 11.55
N ASP A 29 -3.83 -7.31 12.28
CA ASP A 29 -4.85 -8.32 12.01
C ASP A 29 -5.56 -8.04 10.68
N GLY A 30 -5.89 -9.11 9.94
CA GLY A 30 -6.62 -9.05 8.69
C GLY A 30 -6.50 -10.34 7.88
N ILE A 31 -7.10 -10.33 6.68
CA ILE A 31 -6.96 -11.45 5.74
C ILE A 31 -5.61 -11.31 5.03
N PRO A 32 -4.67 -12.28 5.14
CA PRO A 32 -3.38 -12.19 4.49
C PRO A 32 -3.49 -12.09 2.97
N LEU A 33 -2.67 -11.24 2.37
CA LEU A 33 -2.59 -10.99 0.93
C LEU A 33 -1.12 -10.93 0.51
N ARG A 34 -0.73 -11.80 -0.42
CA ARG A 34 0.53 -11.68 -1.15
C ARG A 34 0.29 -10.90 -2.44
N LEU A 35 0.69 -9.63 -2.45
CA LEU A 35 0.54 -8.73 -3.58
C LEU A 35 1.79 -8.80 -4.47
N ARG A 36 1.64 -9.32 -5.69
CA ARG A 36 2.69 -9.28 -6.73
C ARG A 36 2.32 -8.25 -7.78
N LEU A 37 3.18 -7.25 -7.95
CA LEU A 37 3.05 -6.21 -8.96
C LEU A 37 4.07 -6.45 -10.07
N ARG A 38 3.67 -6.22 -11.32
CA ARG A 38 4.56 -6.29 -12.47
C ARG A 38 4.52 -4.98 -13.25
N VAL A 39 5.69 -4.38 -13.45
CA VAL A 39 5.87 -3.13 -14.19
C VAL A 39 6.39 -3.47 -15.59
N ILE A 40 5.68 -2.96 -16.59
CA ILE A 40 6.01 -3.14 -18.01
C ILE A 40 5.90 -1.81 -18.75
N HIS A 41 6.69 -1.62 -19.80
CA HIS A 41 6.51 -0.49 -20.71
C HIS A 41 5.25 -0.68 -21.55
N ALA A 42 4.37 0.34 -21.60
CA ALA A 42 3.11 0.28 -22.34
C ALA A 42 3.26 0.11 -23.87
N GLY A 43 4.44 0.41 -24.43
CA GLY A 43 4.73 0.22 -25.85
C GLY A 43 5.23 -1.20 -26.16
N PRO A 44 6.52 -1.50 -25.90
CA PRO A 44 7.11 -2.79 -26.23
C PRO A 44 6.62 -3.95 -25.35
N CYS A 45 5.79 -3.69 -24.32
CA CYS A 45 5.34 -4.66 -23.32
C CYS A 45 6.50 -5.43 -22.65
N THR A 46 7.66 -4.79 -22.52
CA THR A 46 8.85 -5.37 -21.89
C THR A 46 8.89 -5.04 -20.39
N PRO A 47 9.46 -5.93 -19.55
CA PRO A 47 9.69 -5.66 -18.13
C PRO A 47 10.50 -4.40 -17.86
N VAL A 48 10.20 -3.73 -16.76
CA VAL A 48 11.01 -2.64 -16.21
C VAL A 48 11.72 -3.14 -14.95
N ALA A 49 13.01 -3.42 -15.05
CA ALA A 49 13.86 -3.74 -13.91
C ALA A 49 14.21 -2.47 -13.11
N ASP A 50 14.56 -2.65 -11.84
CA ASP A 50 15.05 -1.60 -10.95
C ASP A 50 14.07 -0.44 -10.70
N ALA A 51 12.78 -0.62 -11.01
CA ALA A 51 11.73 0.34 -10.71
C ALA A 51 11.38 0.29 -9.22
N ARG A 52 11.40 1.45 -8.56
CA ARG A 52 10.91 1.60 -7.18
C ARG A 52 9.38 1.56 -7.17
N ILE A 53 8.83 0.71 -6.30
CA ILE A 53 7.40 0.62 -6.01
C ILE A 53 7.21 0.89 -4.52
N ASP A 54 6.45 1.94 -4.22
CA ASP A 54 5.99 2.24 -2.87
C ASP A 54 4.51 1.88 -2.76
N ILE A 55 4.14 1.15 -1.72
CA ILE A 55 2.73 0.86 -1.37
C ILE A 55 2.42 1.34 0.03
N TRP A 56 1.21 1.85 0.20
CA TRP A 56 0.63 2.22 1.50
C TRP A 56 -0.89 1.98 1.45
N HIS A 57 -1.46 1.48 2.55
CA HIS A 57 -2.91 1.36 2.68
C HIS A 57 -3.34 1.34 4.14
N CYS A 58 -4.66 1.43 4.36
CA CYS A 58 -5.24 1.26 5.67
C CYS A 58 -5.25 -0.21 6.12
N ASP A 59 -5.35 -0.43 7.43
CA ASP A 59 -5.61 -1.76 7.97
C ASP A 59 -7.04 -2.26 7.68
N ALA A 60 -7.38 -3.44 8.18
CA ALA A 60 -8.71 -4.04 8.04
C ALA A 60 -9.85 -3.18 8.66
N ARG A 61 -9.51 -2.19 9.50
CA ARG A 61 -10.43 -1.26 10.17
C ARG A 61 -10.51 0.11 9.50
N GLY A 62 -9.75 0.35 8.43
CA GLY A 62 -9.71 1.64 7.74
C GLY A 62 -8.74 2.67 8.33
N LEU A 63 -7.82 2.28 9.23
CA LEU A 63 -6.83 3.17 9.84
C LEU A 63 -5.52 3.16 9.04
N TYR A 64 -4.98 4.34 8.74
CA TYR A 64 -3.67 4.54 8.14
C TYR A 64 -2.60 4.73 9.20
N SER A 65 -1.40 4.19 9.00
CA SER A 65 -0.25 4.48 9.87
C SER A 65 0.28 5.89 9.64
N GLY A 66 0.81 6.52 10.69
CA GLY A 66 1.50 7.81 10.62
C GLY A 66 0.62 9.04 10.91
N TYR A 67 -0.68 8.86 11.16
CA TYR A 67 -1.62 9.98 11.30
C TYR A 67 -2.40 9.96 12.63
N PRO A 68 -2.60 11.13 13.26
CA PRO A 68 -3.53 11.28 14.36
C PRO A 68 -4.96 11.49 13.88
N GLY A 69 -5.92 11.50 14.80
CA GLY A 69 -7.27 12.01 14.52
C GLY A 69 -8.16 11.08 13.70
N GLN A 70 -7.92 9.77 13.76
CA GLN A 70 -8.64 8.76 12.97
C GLN A 70 -9.74 8.06 13.79
N GLY A 71 -10.57 7.28 13.10
CA GLY A 71 -11.76 6.65 13.68
C GLY A 71 -12.93 7.61 13.85
N ASP A 72 -14.09 7.06 14.23
CA ASP A 72 -15.37 7.78 14.25
C ASP A 72 -15.37 9.01 15.16
N ASP A 73 -14.69 8.93 16.30
CA ASP A 73 -14.57 10.01 17.28
C ASP A 73 -13.27 10.83 17.15
N ARG A 74 -12.45 10.53 16.13
CA ARG A 74 -11.12 11.13 15.91
C ARG A 74 -10.16 10.99 17.09
N SER A 75 -10.34 9.98 17.94
CA SER A 75 -9.48 9.75 19.11
C SER A 75 -8.22 8.93 18.80
N ILE A 76 -8.16 8.27 17.63
CA ILE A 76 -7.11 7.30 17.35
C ILE A 76 -5.88 8.02 16.80
N ASP A 77 -4.75 7.83 17.48
CA ASP A 77 -3.45 8.32 17.06
C ASP A 77 -2.51 7.16 16.65
N THR A 78 -2.06 7.20 15.41
CA THR A 78 -1.07 6.26 14.85
C THR A 78 0.23 6.96 14.42
N SER A 79 0.44 8.20 14.84
CA SER A 79 1.69 8.92 14.60
C SER A 79 2.89 8.11 15.08
N GLY A 80 3.94 8.10 14.26
CA GLY A 80 5.15 7.29 14.49
C GLY A 80 5.04 5.81 14.13
N GLN A 81 3.84 5.30 13.85
CA GLN A 81 3.67 3.93 13.34
C GLN A 81 3.87 3.89 11.82
N THR A 82 4.29 2.72 11.31
CA THR A 82 4.65 2.55 9.90
C THR A 82 3.99 1.35 9.23
N PHE A 83 3.09 0.65 9.93
CA PHE A 83 2.41 -0.53 9.40
C PHE A 83 1.79 -0.30 8.03
N LEU A 84 1.74 -1.35 7.22
CA LEU A 84 1.12 -1.40 5.90
C LEU A 84 1.68 -0.38 4.91
N ARG A 85 2.95 -0.01 5.10
CA ARG A 85 3.76 0.79 4.18
C ARG A 85 5.02 0.03 3.82
N GLY A 86 5.43 0.06 2.56
CA GLY A 86 6.69 -0.55 2.14
C GLY A 86 7.12 -0.13 0.75
N THR A 87 8.42 -0.30 0.53
CA THR A 87 9.12 -0.04 -0.72
C THR A 87 9.75 -1.33 -1.19
N GLN A 88 9.57 -1.66 -2.46
CA GLN A 88 10.31 -2.73 -3.13
C GLN A 88 10.84 -2.23 -4.46
N THR A 89 11.90 -2.86 -4.94
CA THR A 89 12.46 -2.61 -6.27
C THR A 89 12.13 -3.81 -7.15
N THR A 90 11.74 -3.56 -8.41
CA THR A 90 11.42 -4.65 -9.33
C THR A 90 12.65 -5.46 -9.73
N ASP A 91 12.48 -6.76 -9.84
CA ASP A 91 13.49 -7.68 -10.38
C ASP A 91 13.64 -7.56 -11.91
N SER A 92 14.49 -8.40 -12.50
CA SER A 92 14.71 -8.45 -13.96
C SER A 92 13.46 -8.82 -14.77
N GLU A 93 12.44 -9.43 -14.15
CA GLU A 93 11.15 -9.71 -14.77
C GLU A 93 10.13 -8.57 -14.58
N GLY A 94 10.56 -7.47 -13.95
CA GLY A 94 9.75 -6.31 -13.64
C GLY A 94 8.82 -6.54 -12.45
N CYS A 95 9.09 -7.52 -11.60
CA CYS A 95 8.20 -7.92 -10.52
C CYS A 95 8.67 -7.41 -9.15
N ALA A 96 7.72 -7.00 -8.33
CA ALA A 96 7.92 -6.78 -6.89
C ALA A 96 6.81 -7.49 -6.10
N THR A 97 7.14 -7.97 -4.90
CA THR A 97 6.21 -8.70 -4.04
C THR A 97 6.16 -8.08 -2.66
N PHE A 98 4.95 -8.01 -2.10
CA PHE A 98 4.67 -7.59 -0.73
C PHE A 98 3.78 -8.62 -0.04
N ASP A 99 4.07 -8.91 1.22
CA ASP A 99 3.20 -9.64 2.14
C ASP A 99 2.46 -8.60 2.99
N THR A 100 1.14 -8.58 2.87
CA THR A 100 0.26 -7.60 3.51
C THR A 100 -1.08 -8.23 3.92
N ILE A 101 -2.07 -7.40 4.29
CA ILE A 101 -3.47 -7.78 4.52
C ILE A 101 -4.40 -7.06 3.53
N TYR A 102 -5.58 -7.63 3.29
CA TYR A 102 -6.63 -6.95 2.52
C TYR A 102 -7.08 -5.65 3.24
N PRO A 103 -7.13 -4.50 2.55
CA PRO A 103 -7.51 -3.23 3.18
C PRO A 103 -8.99 -3.22 3.57
N GLY A 104 -9.31 -2.59 4.71
CA GLY A 104 -10.68 -2.34 5.13
C GLY A 104 -11.38 -1.30 4.26
N LEU A 105 -12.71 -1.26 4.32
CA LEU A 105 -13.48 -0.19 3.69
C LEU A 105 -13.33 1.12 4.47
N ILE A 106 -12.99 2.19 3.76
CA ILE A 106 -13.13 3.55 4.29
C ILE A 106 -14.60 3.92 4.03
N GLY A 107 -15.45 3.89 5.07
CA GLY A 107 -16.84 4.32 4.95
C GLY A 107 -16.96 5.78 4.45
N PRO A 108 -18.16 6.28 4.13
CA PRO A 108 -18.36 7.68 3.69
C PRO A 108 -17.85 8.71 4.73
N HIS A 109 -17.62 8.25 5.96
CA HIS A 109 -16.89 8.93 7.04
C HIS A 109 -15.89 8.03 7.80
N GLY A 110 -15.42 6.91 7.22
CA GLY A 110 -14.42 6.02 7.86
C GLY A 110 -14.98 4.92 8.77
N VAL A 111 -16.20 4.46 8.57
CA VAL A 111 -16.83 3.40 9.40
C VAL A 111 -16.74 2.02 8.71
N VAL A 112 -16.23 1.02 9.43
CA VAL A 112 -16.33 -0.42 9.14
C VAL A 112 -17.69 -0.98 9.62
N GLN A 113 -18.39 -1.75 8.77
CA GLN A 113 -19.46 -2.63 9.25
C GLN A 113 -18.85 -3.92 9.82
N GLY A 114 -19.34 -4.31 10.99
CA GLY A 114 -18.84 -5.44 11.80
C GLY A 114 -19.32 -6.82 11.38
#